data_AF-A0A6A1VS01-F1
#
_entry.id   AF-A0A6A1VS01-F1
#
_cell.length_a   1.000
_cell.length_b   1.000
_cell.length_c   1.000
_cell.angle_alpha   90.00
_cell.angle_beta   90.00
_cell.angle_gamma   90.00
#
_symmetry.space_group_name_H-M   'P 1'
#
loop_
_entity.id
_entity.type
_entity.pdbx_description
1 polymer ?
#
loop_
_entity_poly.entity_id
_entity_poly.type
_entity_poly.pdbx_seq_one_letter_code
_entity_poly.pdbx_strand_id
1 'polypeptide(L)'
;MEALRLQHESKGKSYTEVEIFAEVLGMKAGYMRGLGRSVRSVGSSLSASSVDLSRRLEEARLQIEEMRLNIWNIKCFSSSRQIWSRRCESICR
;
A
#
# COMPACT_ATOMS: atom_id res chain seq x y z
N MET A 1 27.89 -18.13 -30.09
CA MET A 1 26.71 -19.00 -30.00
C MET A 1 26.22 -19.34 -31.40
N GLU A 2 27.03 -20.05 -32.20
CA GLU A 2 26.72 -20.32 -33.62
C GLU A 2 26.88 -21.80 -34.01
N ALA A 3 27.54 -22.62 -33.18
CA ALA A 3 27.78 -24.04 -33.49
C ALA A 3 26.53 -24.94 -33.40
N LEU A 4 25.51 -24.55 -32.63
CA LEU A 4 24.28 -25.35 -32.47
C LEU A 4 23.27 -25.16 -33.61
N ARG A 5 23.36 -24.07 -34.38
CA ARG A 5 22.41 -23.78 -35.46
C ARG A 5 22.62 -24.65 -36.69
N LEU A 6 23.88 -24.93 -37.05
CA LEU A 6 24.23 -25.66 -38.28
C LEU A 6 23.95 -27.17 -38.24
N GLN A 7 23.97 -27.81 -37.06
CA GLN A 7 23.62 -29.23 -36.93
C GLN A 7 22.11 -29.48 -37.00
N HIS A 8 21.30 -28.50 -36.60
CA HIS A 8 19.86 -28.64 -36.43
C HIS A 8 19.06 -28.48 -37.74
N GLU A 9 19.60 -27.77 -38.72
CA GLU A 9 19.00 -27.59 -40.05
C GLU A 9 18.92 -28.91 -40.87
N SER A 10 19.69 -29.93 -40.48
CA SER A 10 19.69 -31.25 -41.14
C SER A 10 18.57 -32.19 -40.70
N LYS A 11 17.87 -31.88 -39.60
CA LYS A 11 16.87 -32.75 -38.98
C LYS A 11 15.51 -32.08 -39.15
N GLY A 12 14.93 -32.20 -40.36
CA GLY A 12 13.65 -31.58 -40.77
C GLY A 12 12.42 -32.02 -39.95
N LYS A 13 12.41 -31.71 -38.66
CA LYS A 13 11.34 -31.97 -37.71
C LYS A 13 11.02 -30.63 -37.04
N SER A 14 9.78 -30.18 -37.18
CA SER A 14 9.26 -29.03 -36.44
C SER A 14 9.15 -29.46 -34.97
N TYR A 15 10.12 -29.10 -34.15
CA TYR A 15 10.01 -29.29 -32.71
C TYR A 15 8.80 -28.49 -32.20
N THR A 16 7.93 -29.15 -31.45
CA THR A 16 6.88 -28.43 -30.74
C THR A 16 7.53 -27.66 -29.59
N GLU A 17 6.98 -26.48 -29.22
CA GLU A 17 7.53 -25.65 -28.13
C GLU A 17 7.81 -26.48 -26.86
N VAL A 18 6.92 -27.43 -26.55
CA VAL A 18 7.03 -28.34 -25.41
C VAL A 18 8.32 -29.18 -25.44
N GLU A 19 8.73 -29.63 -26.62
CA GLU A 19 9.93 -30.45 -26.83
C GLU A 19 11.21 -29.62 -26.64
N ILE A 20 11.20 -28.36 -27.12
CA ILE A 20 12.28 -27.39 -26.91
C ILE A 20 12.42 -27.07 -25.41
N PHE A 21 11.29 -26.85 -24.73
CA PHE A 21 11.29 -26.60 -23.29
C PHE A 21 11.79 -27.81 -22.50
N ALA A 22 11.41 -29.03 -22.87
CA ALA A 22 11.88 -30.25 -22.22
C ALA A 22 13.38 -30.47 -22.42
N GLU A 23 13.92 -30.14 -23.60
CA GLU A 23 15.36 -30.26 -23.87
C GLU A 23 16.17 -29.20 -23.11
N VAL A 24 15.71 -27.94 -23.10
CA VAL A 24 16.39 -26.82 -22.43
C VAL A 24 16.26 -26.90 -20.91
N LEU A 25 15.10 -27.31 -20.38
CA LEU A 25 14.83 -27.36 -18.94
C LEU A 25 15.12 -28.74 -18.32
N GLY A 26 15.01 -29.83 -19.09
CA GLY A 26 15.36 -31.17 -18.64
C GLY A 26 16.83 -31.30 -18.27
N MET A 27 17.71 -30.52 -18.93
CA MET A 27 19.13 -30.41 -18.59
C MET A 27 19.40 -29.52 -17.35
N LYS A 28 18.38 -28.82 -16.84
CA LYS A 28 18.47 -27.79 -15.80
C LYS A 28 17.75 -28.18 -14.49
N ALA A 29 17.67 -29.47 -14.17
CA ALA A 29 17.14 -29.95 -12.89
C ALA A 29 17.81 -29.32 -11.64
N GLY A 30 19.08 -28.88 -11.77
CA GLY A 30 19.80 -28.13 -10.73
C GLY A 30 19.29 -26.70 -10.51
N TYR A 31 18.64 -26.09 -11.49
CA TYR A 31 18.11 -24.71 -11.40
C TYR A 31 16.82 -24.66 -10.57
N MET A 32 15.96 -25.67 -10.67
CA MET A 32 14.76 -25.78 -9.83
C MET A 32 15.10 -26.02 -8.34
N ARG A 33 16.19 -26.73 -8.06
CA ARG A 33 16.65 -27.01 -6.68
C ARG A 33 17.08 -25.75 -5.91
N GLY A 34 17.41 -24.65 -6.60
CA GLY A 34 17.80 -23.37 -6.00
C GLY A 34 16.66 -22.37 -5.81
N LEU A 35 15.53 -22.55 -6.50
CA LEU A 35 14.45 -21.57 -6.53
C LEU A 35 13.66 -21.48 -5.21
N GLY A 36 13.61 -22.59 -4.46
CA GLY A 36 12.93 -22.65 -3.16
C GLY A 36 13.54 -21.74 -2.09
N ARG A 37 14.80 -21.29 -2.24
CA ARG A 37 15.45 -20.33 -1.33
C ARG A 37 15.36 -18.86 -1.77
N SER A 38 15.03 -18.59 -3.04
CA SER A 38 14.97 -17.23 -3.57
C SER A 38 13.61 -16.55 -3.35
N VAL A 39 12.60 -17.29 -2.88
CA VAL A 39 11.35 -16.70 -2.41
C VAL A 39 11.59 -16.21 -0.97
N ARG A 40 12.07 -14.98 -0.83
CA ARG A 40 12.08 -14.28 0.46
C ARG A 40 10.63 -14.22 0.94
N SER A 41 10.29 -15.04 1.94
CA SER A 41 9.02 -14.90 2.64
C SER A 41 8.95 -13.46 3.15
N VAL A 42 7.96 -12.71 2.69
CA VAL A 42 7.64 -11.38 3.22
C VAL A 42 6.98 -11.62 4.58
N GLY A 43 7.81 -12.02 5.54
CA GLY A 43 7.40 -12.38 6.87
C GLY A 43 6.93 -11.15 7.63
N SER A 44 5.64 -11.15 7.98
CA SER A 44 5.05 -10.61 9.22
C SER A 44 5.27 -9.14 9.58
N SER A 45 5.88 -8.31 8.73
CA SER A 45 6.15 -6.90 9.04
C SER A 45 4.88 -6.03 9.00
N LEU A 46 3.81 -6.48 8.33
CA LEU A 46 2.57 -5.73 8.20
C LEU A 46 1.77 -5.67 9.51
N SER A 47 1.80 -6.71 10.36
CA SER A 47 0.92 -6.81 11.53
C SER A 47 1.33 -5.90 12.69
N ALA A 48 2.63 -5.65 12.88
CA ALA A 48 3.10 -4.67 13.87
C ALA A 48 2.85 -3.23 13.37
N SER A 49 2.96 -3.01 12.05
CA SER A 49 2.67 -1.70 11.44
C SER A 49 1.18 -1.35 11.44
N SER A 50 0.29 -2.33 11.27
CA SER A 50 -1.15 -2.06 11.21
C SER A 50 -1.71 -1.63 12.56
N VAL A 51 -1.25 -2.25 13.66
CA VAL A 51 -1.66 -1.88 15.02
C VAL A 51 -1.20 -0.46 15.35
N ASP A 52 0.03 -0.09 14.99
CA ASP A 52 0.53 1.27 15.19
C ASP A 52 -0.22 2.31 14.34
N LEU A 53 -0.54 1.97 13.08
CA LEU A 53 -1.35 2.82 12.20
C LEU A 53 -2.78 3.01 12.70
N SER A 54 -3.44 1.95 13.18
CA SER A 54 -4.79 2.03 13.74
C SER A 54 -4.85 2.92 14.98
N ARG A 55 -3.85 2.82 15.86
CA ARG A 55 -3.73 3.69 17.04
C ARG A 55 -3.56 5.16 16.64
N ARG A 56 -2.64 5.45 15.72
CA ARG A 56 -2.40 6.82 15.22
C ARG A 56 -3.62 7.41 14.50
N LEU A 57 -4.39 6.58 13.81
CA LEU A 57 -5.64 7.00 13.16
C LEU A 57 -6.68 7.44 14.20
N GLU A 58 -6.82 6.68 15.29
CA GLU A 58 -7.79 7.00 16.33
C GLU A 58 -7.39 8.25 17.13
N GLU A 59 -6.11 8.41 17.44
CA GLU A 59 -5.56 9.64 18.03
C GLU A 59 -5.86 10.87 17.15
N ALA A 60 -5.63 10.76 15.83
CA ALA A 60 -5.92 11.86 14.90
C ALA A 60 -7.42 12.17 14.81
N ARG A 61 -8.30 11.15 14.86
CA ARG A 61 -9.75 11.34 14.88
C ARG A 61 -10.20 12.11 16.11
N LEU A 62 -9.68 11.77 17.29
CA LEU A 62 -10.00 12.47 18.53
C LEU A 62 -9.54 13.93 18.50
N GLN A 63 -8.32 14.21 17.97
CA GLN A 63 -7.84 15.59 17.82
C GLN A 63 -8.72 16.42 16.88
N ILE A 64 -9.24 15.83 15.79
CA ILE A 64 -10.16 16.51 14.88
C ILE A 64 -11.47 16.87 15.60
N GLU A 65 -12.04 15.95 16.37
CA GLU A 65 -13.26 16.22 17.14
C GLU A 65 -13.05 17.28 18.23
N GLU A 66 -11.92 17.24 18.94
CA GLU A 66 -11.55 18.27 19.90
C GLU A 66 -11.44 19.66 19.25
N MET A 67 -10.75 19.75 18.11
CA MET A 67 -10.64 20.99 17.35
C MET A 67 -12.01 21.50 16.89
N ARG A 68 -12.91 20.60 16.44
CA ARG A 68 -14.28 20.97 16.05
C ARG A 68 -15.08 21.54 17.21
N LEU A 69 -15.02 20.90 18.39
CA LEU A 69 -15.68 21.40 19.59
C LEU A 69 -15.13 22.75 20.02
N ASN A 70 -13.80 22.94 19.97
CA ASN A 70 -13.16 24.21 20.29
C ASN A 70 -13.58 25.34 19.33
N ILE A 71 -13.61 25.07 18.03
CA ILE A 71 -14.10 26.02 17.02
C ILE A 71 -15.56 26.38 17.29
N TRP A 72 -16.40 25.39 17.59
CA TRP A 72 -17.81 25.61 17.89
C TRP A 72 -18.00 26.45 19.16
N ASN A 73 -17.25 26.15 20.23
CA ASN A 73 -17.24 26.92 21.47
C ASN A 73 -16.84 28.38 21.26
N ILE A 74 -15.78 28.63 20.48
CA ILE A 74 -15.34 29.99 20.15
C ILE A 74 -16.42 30.74 19.36
N LYS A 75 -17.06 30.07 18.39
CA LYS A 75 -18.14 30.65 17.58
C LYS A 75 -19.39 30.96 18.42
N CYS A 76 -19.76 30.10 19.34
CA CYS A 76 -20.85 30.34 20.28
C CYS A 76 -20.53 31.50 21.22
N PHE A 77 -19.34 31.52 21.80
CA PHE A 77 -18.93 32.59 22.71
C PHE A 77 -18.93 33.97 22.03
N SER A 78 -18.40 34.06 20.80
CA SER A 78 -18.42 35.29 20.01
C SER A 78 -19.84 35.73 19.65
N SER A 79 -20.72 34.80 19.29
CA SER A 79 -22.13 35.08 19.00
C SER A 79 -22.87 35.59 20.25
N SER A 80 -22.68 34.92 21.39
CA SER A 80 -23.27 35.35 22.67
C SER A 80 -22.78 36.74 23.08
N ARG A 81 -21.50 37.04 22.89
CA ARG A 81 -20.94 38.38 23.16
C ARG A 81 -21.58 39.46 22.28
N GLN A 82 -21.77 39.20 20.99
CA GLN A 82 -22.44 40.12 20.07
C GLN A 82 -23.89 40.38 20.47
N ILE A 83 -24.62 39.35 20.89
CA ILE A 83 -26.02 39.47 21.36
C ILE A 83 -26.10 40.36 22.60
N TRP A 84 -25.23 40.11 23.59
CA TRP A 84 -25.17 40.94 24.80
C TRP A 84 -24.83 42.40 24.49
N SER A 85 -23.88 42.64 23.59
CA SER A 85 -23.52 44.01 23.19
C SER A 85 -24.69 44.76 22.55
N ARG A 86 -25.41 44.11 21.61
CA ARG A 86 -26.61 44.69 20.97
C ARG A 86 -27.73 44.94 21.98
N ARG A 87 -27.89 44.07 22.97
CA ARG A 87 -28.90 44.22 24.01
C ARG A 87 -28.58 45.40 24.93
N CYS A 88 -27.33 45.60 25.33
CA CYS A 88 -26.92 46.77 26.10
C CYS A 88 -27.13 48.08 25.32
N GLU A 89 -26.78 48.13 24.04
CA GLU A 89 -27.02 49.30 23.19
C GLU A 89 -28.51 49.64 23.06
N SER A 90 -29.37 48.62 23.00
CA SER A 90 -30.84 48.80 22.95
C SER A 90 -31.44 49.30 24.25
N ILE A 91 -30.80 49.05 25.40
CA ILE A 91 -31.27 49.51 26.72
C ILE A 91 -30.78 50.93 27.00
N CYS A 92 -29.62 51.31 26.46
CA CYS A 92 -29.02 52.63 26.65
C CYS A 92 -29.51 53.71 25.66
N ARG A 93 -30.41 53.37 24.72
CA ARG A 93 -31.11 54.32 23.85
C ARG A 93 -32.51 54.59 24.35
#